data_AF-A0A432QJ91-F1
#
_entry.id   AF-A0A432QJ91-F1
#
_cell.length_a   1.000
_cell.length_b   1.000
_cell.length_c   1.000
_cell.angle_alpha   90.00
_cell.angle_beta   90.00
_cell.angle_gamma   90.00
#
_symmetry.space_group_name_H-M   'P 1'
#
loop_
_entity.id
_entity.type
_entity.pdbx_description
1 polymer ?
#
loop_
_entity_poly.entity_id
_entity_poly.type
_entity_poly.pdbx_seq_one_letter_code
_entity_poly.pdbx_strand_id
1 'polypeptide(L)' 'MPTINQLVRKRRKKMTKRSNTPALQNCPQKRGVCVRVYTTTPKKPNSA' A
#
# COMPACT_ATOMS: atom_id res chain seq x y z
N MET A 1 -10.05 -20.59 21.97
CA MET A 1 -9.93 -19.35 22.77
C MET A 1 -8.62 -19.39 23.54
N PRO A 2 -7.78 -18.32 23.51
CA PRO A 2 -6.54 -18.32 24.28
C PRO A 2 -6.77 -18.02 25.76
N THR A 3 -5.97 -18.62 26.65
CA THR A 3 -6.01 -18.37 28.10
C THR A 3 -5.27 -17.08 28.47
N ILE A 4 -5.56 -16.52 29.66
CA ILE A 4 -4.91 -15.29 30.15
C ILE A 4 -3.38 -15.46 30.17
N ASN A 5 -2.88 -16.60 30.65
CA ASN A 5 -1.44 -16.89 30.69
C ASN A 5 -0.80 -16.96 29.29
N GLN A 6 -1.55 -17.37 28.25
CA GLN A 6 -1.07 -17.33 26.86
C GLN A 6 -0.93 -15.89 26.35
N LEU A 7 -1.87 -15.00 26.72
CA LEU A 7 -1.81 -13.58 26.35
C LEU A 7 -0.72 -12.82 27.11
N VAL A 8 -0.47 -13.17 28.37
CA VAL A 8 0.63 -12.62 29.18
C VAL A 8 1.97 -13.03 28.59
N ARG A 9 2.15 -14.30 28.23
CA ARG A 9 3.40 -14.80 27.60
C ARG A 9 3.58 -14.32 26.16
N LYS A 10 2.48 -14.24 25.38
CA LYS A 10 2.48 -13.81 23.98
C LYS A 10 1.28 -12.90 23.71
N ARG A 11 1.53 -11.58 23.75
CA ARG A 11 0.51 -10.58 23.43
C ARG A 11 0.00 -10.72 21.99
N ARG A 12 -1.28 -10.41 21.78
CA ARG A 12 -1.84 -10.26 20.43
C ARG A 12 -1.14 -9.10 19.71
N LYS A 13 -0.80 -9.30 18.44
CA LYS A 13 -0.29 -8.24 17.56
C LYS A 13 -1.39 -7.81 16.60
N LYS A 14 -1.55 -6.50 16.41
CA LYS A 14 -2.42 -5.96 15.36
C LYS A 14 -1.77 -6.22 14.01
N MET A 15 -2.57 -6.56 13.00
CA MET A 15 -2.10 -6.66 11.63
C MET A 15 -1.84 -5.25 11.07
N THR A 16 -0.65 -5.01 10.53
CA THR A 16 -0.32 -3.75 9.86
C THR A 16 -0.72 -3.83 8.38
N LYS A 17 -1.34 -2.77 7.86
CA LYS A 17 -1.69 -2.65 6.44
C LYS A 17 -0.56 -1.91 5.71
N ARG A 18 -0.29 -2.30 4.46
CA ARG A 18 0.64 -1.57 3.58
C ARG A 18 -0.10 -0.46 2.84
N SER A 19 0.60 0.64 2.56
CA SER A 19 0.07 1.70 1.72
C SER A 19 0.11 1.25 0.25
N ASN A 20 -0.97 1.51 -0.48
CA ASN A 20 -1.02 1.32 -1.94
C ASN A 20 -0.18 2.38 -2.68
N THR A 21 0.21 3.46 -2.01
CA THR A 21 0.88 4.63 -2.59
C THR A 21 2.16 5.01 -1.82
N PRO A 22 3.21 4.18 -1.85
CA PRO A 22 4.44 4.41 -1.07
C PRO A 22 5.20 5.69 -1.49
N ALA A 23 5.15 6.07 -2.77
CA ALA A 23 5.85 7.24 -3.30
C ALA A 23 5.40 8.57 -2.63
N LEU A 24 4.14 8.64 -2.20
CA LEU A 24 3.57 9.86 -1.62
C LEU A 24 4.01 10.11 -0.17
N GLN A 25 4.50 9.10 0.56
CA GLN A 25 4.95 9.24 1.97
C GLN A 25 3.99 10.09 2.85
N ASN A 26 2.68 9.80 2.79
CA ASN A 26 1.63 10.51 3.52
C ASN A 26 1.40 11.99 3.11
N CYS A 27 2.04 12.49 2.05
CA CYS A 27 1.67 13.77 1.45
C CYS A 27 0.47 13.59 0.49
N PRO A 28 -0.41 14.59 0.34
CA PRO A 28 -1.49 14.52 -0.63
C PRO A 28 -0.98 14.55 -2.09
N GLN A 29 0.11 15.28 -2.36
CA GLN A 29 0.68 15.46 -3.69
C GLN A 29 2.21 15.67 -3.59
N LYS A 30 2.97 15.35 -4.66
CA LYS A 30 4.40 15.62 -4.78
C LYS A 30 4.75 16.07 -6.20
N ARG A 31 5.66 17.04 -6.33
CA ARG A 31 6.19 17.49 -7.64
C ARG A 31 7.22 16.48 -8.17
N GLY A 32 7.29 16.33 -9.49
CA GLY A 32 8.25 15.47 -10.17
C GLY A 32 8.55 15.97 -11.59
N VAL A 33 9.62 15.45 -12.19
CA VAL A 33 10.04 15.74 -13.57
C VAL A 33 9.90 14.47 -14.41
N CYS A 34 9.36 14.60 -15.62
CA CYS A 34 9.19 13.47 -16.53
C CYS A 34 10.54 12.98 -17.06
N VAL A 35 10.86 11.70 -16.84
CA VAL A 35 12.07 11.07 -17.39
C VAL A 35 11.84 10.56 -18.82
N ARG A 36 10.62 10.11 -19.13
CA ARG A 36 10.25 9.59 -20.46
C ARG A 36 8.78 9.88 -20.76
N VAL A 37 8.47 10.23 -22.00
CA VAL A 37 7.10 10.43 -22.50
C VAL A 37 6.82 9.43 -23.62
N TYR A 38 5.74 8.66 -23.52
CA TYR A 38 5.37 7.59 -24.45
C TYR A 38 3.87 7.26 -24.33
N THR A 39 3.35 6.48 -25.29
CA THR A 39 1.96 6.01 -25.29
C THR A 39 1.85 4.56 -24.78
N THR A 40 0.72 4.22 -24.13
CA THR A 40 0.44 2.86 -23.64
C THR A 40 -0.99 2.46 -23.96
N THR A 41 -1.21 1.23 -24.40
CA THR A 41 -2.55 0.69 -24.62
C THR A 41 -3.20 0.27 -23.30
N PRO A 42 -4.52 0.48 -23.11
CA PRO A 42 -5.21 0.10 -21.87
C PRO A 42 -5.41 -1.42 -21.75
N LYS A 43 -5.69 -1.89 -20.53
CA LYS A 43 -6.06 -3.30 -20.30
C LYS A 43 -7.44 -3.57 -20.91
N LYS A 44 -7.60 -4.73 -21.59
CA LYS A 44 -8.91 -5.26 -22.01
C LYS A 44 -9.91 -5.22 -20.84
N PRO A 45 -11.17 -4.80 -21.03
CA PRO A 45 -11.93 -4.58 -22.27
C PRO A 45 -11.87 -3.16 -22.83
N ASN A 46 -11.06 -2.28 -22.27
CA ASN A 46 -11.07 -0.86 -22.63
C ASN A 46 -10.29 -0.61 -23.94
N SER A 47 -10.65 0.46 -24.65
CA SER A 47 -9.98 0.93 -25.88
C SER A 47 -9.74 2.44 -25.77
N ALA A 48 -8.52 2.89 -26.08
CA ALA A 48 -8.08 4.29 -26.04
C ALA A 48 -6.85 4.47 -26.94
#